data_AF-A0AAW0RMZ4-F1
#
_entry.id   AF-A0AAW0RMZ4-F1
#
_cell.length_a   1.000
_cell.length_b   1.000
_cell.length_c   1.000
_cell.angle_alpha   90.00
_cell.angle_beta   90.00
_cell.angle_gamma   90.00
#
_symmetry.space_group_name_H-M   'P 1'
#
loop_
_entity.id
_entity.type
_entity.pdbx_description
1 polymer ?
#
loop_
_entity_poly.entity_id
_entity_poly.type
_entity_poly.pdbx_seq_one_letter_code
_entity_poly.pdbx_strand_id
1 'polypeptide(L)'
;MQLNHLLATAILATLGAASPIEYTHPQGGVTDKRAVEYTHPDAGITDKRAVEYTHPDAGVTDKRAVEYTHPDAGVTDKRAVEYTHPDAGVTDKRAVEYTHPDAGVTDKRAVEYTHPDAGVTDKRAVEYTHPDAGVTDKRAVEYTHPDAGVTDKRAVEYTHPDAGVTDKRAVEYTHPDAGVTDKRAVEYTHPDAGVTD
;
A
#
# COMPACT_ATOMS: atom_id res chain seq x y z
N MET A 1 -36.16 -17.32 -27.81
CA MET A 1 -35.87 -16.73 -26.49
C MET A 1 -35.11 -17.71 -25.56
N GLN A 2 -34.17 -18.49 -26.11
CA GLN A 2 -33.27 -19.37 -25.34
C GLN A 2 -31.98 -19.59 -26.16
N LEU A 3 -31.23 -18.52 -26.44
CA LEU A 3 -29.91 -18.64 -27.08
C LEU A 3 -28.78 -17.92 -26.31
N ASN A 4 -29.09 -17.18 -25.24
CA ASN A 4 -28.11 -16.35 -24.54
C ASN A 4 -27.58 -16.94 -23.21
N HIS A 5 -27.95 -18.17 -22.86
CA HIS A 5 -27.47 -18.80 -21.61
C HIS A 5 -26.52 -19.99 -21.80
N LEU A 6 -26.16 -20.35 -23.05
CA LEU A 6 -25.23 -21.45 -23.32
C LEU A 6 -23.79 -21.04 -23.63
N LEU A 7 -23.48 -19.74 -23.67
CA LEU A 7 -22.11 -19.24 -23.90
C LEU A 7 -21.29 -19.04 -22.61
N ALA A 8 -21.88 -19.24 -21.43
CA ALA A 8 -21.18 -19.04 -20.15
C ALA A 8 -20.45 -20.29 -19.60
N THR A 9 -20.54 -21.44 -20.27
CA THR A 9 -19.91 -22.69 -19.79
C THR A 9 -19.39 -23.54 -20.94
N ALA A 10 -18.35 -23.07 -21.63
CA ALA A 10 -17.47 -23.93 -22.41
C ALA A 10 -16.17 -23.20 -22.72
N ILE A 11 -15.08 -23.52 -22.01
CA ILE A 11 -13.76 -23.84 -22.58
C ILE A 11 -12.88 -24.49 -21.50
N LEU A 12 -12.74 -25.81 -21.69
CA LEU A 12 -11.63 -26.73 -21.44
C LEU A 12 -10.89 -26.75 -20.09
N ALA A 13 -11.21 -27.81 -19.34
CA ALA A 13 -10.19 -28.59 -18.64
C ALA A 13 -9.36 -29.42 -19.65
N THR A 14 -8.15 -28.96 -19.97
CA THR A 14 -7.08 -29.81 -20.54
C THR A 14 -5.73 -29.43 -19.93
N LEU A 15 -5.00 -30.43 -19.42
CA LEU A 15 -3.68 -30.31 -18.81
C LEU A 15 -2.65 -29.64 -19.74
N GLY A 16 -1.79 -28.77 -19.21
CA GLY A 16 -0.40 -28.64 -19.71
C GLY A 16 0.22 -27.25 -19.74
N ALA A 17 -0.46 -26.24 -20.30
CA ALA A 17 0.08 -24.89 -20.40
C ALA A 17 -1.11 -23.91 -20.42
N ALA A 18 -1.39 -23.25 -19.30
CA ALA A 18 -2.35 -22.17 -19.29
C ALA A 18 -1.70 -20.98 -19.99
N SER A 19 -2.11 -20.71 -21.22
CA SER A 19 -1.77 -19.50 -21.95
C SER A 19 -2.14 -18.26 -21.13
N PRO A 20 -1.40 -17.16 -21.27
CA PRO A 20 -1.82 -15.88 -20.71
C PRO A 20 -3.24 -15.53 -21.21
N ILE A 21 -4.10 -15.06 -20.30
CA ILE A 21 -5.46 -14.60 -20.60
C ILE A 21 -5.44 -13.07 -20.58
N GLU A 22 -5.93 -12.48 -21.67
CA GLU A 22 -6.14 -11.04 -21.81
C GLU A 22 -7.65 -10.75 -21.81
N TYR A 23 -8.08 -9.83 -20.95
CA TYR A 23 -9.47 -9.39 -20.86
C TYR A 23 -9.60 -8.01 -21.50
N THR A 24 -10.32 -7.99 -22.63
CA THR A 24 -10.43 -6.80 -23.50
C THR A 24 -11.82 -6.20 -23.56
N HIS A 25 -12.73 -6.63 -22.68
CA HIS A 25 -14.12 -6.18 -22.66
C HIS A 25 -14.66 -6.21 -21.22
N PRO A 26 -15.58 -5.30 -20.85
CA PRO A 26 -16.15 -5.25 -19.50
C PRO A 26 -16.92 -6.52 -19.13
N GLN A 27 -16.77 -6.95 -17.88
CA GLN A 27 -17.42 -8.10 -17.27
C GLN A 27 -18.12 -7.72 -15.96
N GLY A 28 -19.17 -8.48 -15.61
CA GLY A 28 -19.88 -8.31 -14.33
C GLY A 28 -19.09 -8.80 -13.11
N GLY A 29 -17.83 -9.20 -13.28
CA GLY A 29 -16.92 -9.72 -12.27
C GLY A 29 -16.06 -10.86 -12.82
N VAL A 30 -14.75 -10.85 -12.53
CA VAL A 30 -13.77 -11.81 -13.07
C VAL A 30 -13.10 -12.61 -11.95
N THR A 31 -12.84 -13.89 -12.21
CA THR A 31 -12.03 -14.73 -11.33
C THR A 31 -11.15 -15.66 -12.15
N ASP A 32 -9.85 -15.41 -12.15
CA ASP A 32 -8.88 -16.21 -12.89
C ASP A 32 -7.72 -16.71 -11.98
N LYS A 33 -6.94 -17.63 -12.52
CA LYS A 33 -5.69 -18.12 -11.91
C LYS A 33 -4.47 -17.37 -12.44
N ARG A 34 -4.50 -16.85 -13.67
CA ARG A 34 -3.40 -16.24 -14.43
C ARG A 34 -3.96 -15.32 -15.53
N ALA A 35 -4.23 -14.08 -15.19
CA ALA A 35 -4.39 -13.01 -16.17
C ALA A 35 -3.02 -12.40 -16.50
N VAL A 36 -2.87 -11.88 -17.72
CA VAL A 36 -1.76 -10.99 -18.07
C VAL A 36 -2.22 -9.56 -18.07
N GLU A 37 -3.39 -9.27 -18.62
CA GLU A 37 -3.82 -7.88 -18.80
C GLU A 37 -5.34 -7.75 -18.67
N TYR A 38 -5.77 -6.71 -17.96
CA TYR A 38 -7.12 -6.18 -17.97
C TYR A 38 -7.10 -4.77 -18.57
N THR A 39 -7.89 -4.57 -19.62
CA THR A 39 -7.90 -3.30 -20.37
C THR A 39 -9.21 -2.54 -20.30
N HIS A 40 -10.16 -2.95 -19.47
CA HIS A 40 -11.48 -2.35 -19.37
C HIS A 40 -11.97 -2.40 -17.92
N PRO A 41 -12.81 -1.43 -17.49
CA PRO A 41 -13.42 -1.46 -16.16
C PRO A 41 -14.33 -2.69 -15.95
N ASP A 42 -14.15 -3.34 -14.82
CA ASP A 42 -14.91 -4.48 -14.33
C ASP A 42 -15.53 -4.17 -12.96
N ALA A 43 -16.66 -4.83 -12.67
CA ALA A 43 -17.34 -4.68 -11.38
C ALA A 43 -16.56 -5.30 -10.19
N GLY A 44 -15.44 -5.97 -10.46
CA GLY A 44 -14.52 -6.52 -9.47
C GLY A 44 -13.70 -7.69 -10.02
N ILE A 45 -12.44 -7.78 -9.61
CA ILE A 45 -11.48 -8.79 -10.10
C ILE A 45 -10.88 -9.56 -8.93
N THR A 46 -10.70 -10.88 -9.09
CA THR A 46 -10.04 -11.73 -8.10
C THR A 46 -9.10 -12.72 -8.76
N ASP A 47 -7.79 -12.48 -8.70
CA ASP A 47 -6.81 -13.36 -9.31
C ASP A 47 -5.81 -13.99 -8.34
N LYS A 48 -5.21 -15.09 -8.80
CA LYS A 48 -4.01 -15.63 -8.13
C LYS A 48 -2.73 -14.95 -8.62
N ARG A 49 -2.74 -14.47 -9.85
CA ARG A 49 -1.62 -13.83 -10.55
C ARG A 49 -2.22 -12.94 -11.63
N ALA A 50 -1.98 -11.65 -11.52
CA ALA A 50 -2.12 -10.69 -12.60
C ALA A 50 -0.75 -10.05 -12.86
N VAL A 51 -0.57 -9.52 -14.07
CA VAL A 51 0.61 -8.72 -14.40
C VAL A 51 0.21 -7.26 -14.39
N GLU A 52 -0.86 -6.90 -15.10
CA GLU A 52 -1.20 -5.50 -15.32
C GLU A 52 -2.71 -5.23 -15.29
N TYR A 53 -3.07 -4.13 -14.63
CA TYR A 53 -4.40 -3.51 -14.64
C TYR A 53 -4.29 -2.10 -15.24
N THR A 54 -5.02 -1.83 -16.33
CA THR A 54 -4.94 -0.55 -17.06
C THR A 54 -6.21 0.29 -17.01
N HIS A 55 -7.17 -0.05 -16.16
CA HIS A 55 -8.41 0.73 -16.00
C HIS A 55 -8.92 0.72 -14.56
N PRO A 56 -9.71 1.74 -14.16
CA PRO A 56 -10.36 1.79 -12.85
C PRO A 56 -11.37 0.66 -12.67
N ASP A 57 -11.25 -0.07 -11.58
CA ASP A 57 -12.13 -1.13 -11.14
C ASP A 57 -12.79 -0.82 -9.79
N ALA A 58 -13.97 -1.41 -9.59
CA ALA A 58 -14.68 -1.26 -8.31
C ALA A 58 -13.97 -1.96 -7.14
N GLY A 59 -12.99 -2.82 -7.43
CA GLY A 59 -12.08 -3.40 -6.46
C GLY A 59 -11.31 -4.61 -7.02
N VAL A 60 -10.04 -4.71 -6.62
CA VAL A 60 -9.14 -5.79 -7.06
C VAL A 60 -8.60 -6.56 -5.85
N THR A 61 -8.48 -7.89 -5.99
CA THR A 61 -7.93 -8.75 -4.93
C THR A 61 -7.01 -9.81 -5.51
N ASP A 62 -5.70 -9.66 -5.28
CA ASP A 62 -4.71 -10.59 -5.78
C ASP A 62 -3.87 -11.30 -4.73
N LYS A 63 -3.34 -12.47 -5.14
CA LYS A 63 -2.23 -13.08 -4.40
C LYS A 63 -0.87 -12.53 -4.85
N ARG A 64 -0.78 -12.07 -6.09
CA ARG A 64 0.43 -11.57 -6.74
C ARG A 64 0.00 -10.66 -7.89
N ALA A 65 0.12 -9.36 -7.71
CA ALA A 65 0.10 -8.39 -8.80
C ALA A 65 1.52 -7.90 -9.05
N VAL A 66 1.76 -7.39 -10.25
CA VAL A 66 3.01 -6.71 -10.58
C VAL A 66 2.75 -5.22 -10.61
N GLU A 67 1.73 -4.76 -11.34
CA GLU A 67 1.51 -3.35 -11.59
C GLU A 67 0.02 -2.98 -11.65
N TYR A 68 -0.32 -1.88 -10.99
CA TYR A 68 -1.60 -1.17 -11.12
C TYR A 68 -1.33 0.22 -11.70
N THR A 69 -1.97 0.54 -12.84
CA THR A 69 -1.74 1.80 -13.58
C THR A 69 -2.93 2.74 -13.59
N HIS A 70 -3.95 2.48 -12.77
CA HIS A 70 -5.13 3.34 -12.67
C HIS A 70 -5.74 3.31 -11.26
N PRO A 71 -6.50 4.36 -10.89
CA PRO A 71 -7.09 4.49 -9.56
C PRO A 71 -8.27 3.52 -9.39
N ASP A 72 -8.23 2.73 -8.33
CA ASP A 72 -9.25 1.78 -7.92
C ASP A 72 -9.96 2.23 -6.63
N ALA A 73 -11.21 1.79 -6.47
CA ALA A 73 -11.95 2.03 -5.24
C ALA A 73 -11.37 1.26 -4.04
N GLY A 74 -10.53 0.26 -4.29
CA GLY A 74 -9.73 -0.39 -3.26
C GLY A 74 -8.99 -1.64 -3.77
N VAL A 75 -7.74 -1.79 -3.33
CA VAL A 75 -6.88 -2.91 -3.72
C VAL A 75 -6.44 -3.73 -2.51
N THR A 76 -6.38 -5.05 -2.65
CA THR A 76 -5.94 -5.95 -1.58
C THR A 76 -5.03 -7.06 -2.07
N ASP A 77 -3.73 -6.96 -1.77
CA ASP A 77 -2.77 -7.95 -2.23
C ASP A 77 -1.99 -8.68 -1.14
N LYS A 78 -1.56 -9.90 -1.49
CA LYS A 78 -0.55 -10.57 -0.67
C LYS A 78 0.87 -10.14 -1.03
N ARG A 79 1.07 -9.71 -2.28
CA ARG A 79 2.35 -9.32 -2.87
C ARG A 79 2.05 -8.41 -4.05
N ALA A 80 2.23 -7.12 -3.86
CA ALA A 80 2.35 -6.16 -4.95
C ALA A 80 3.82 -5.81 -5.14
N VAL A 81 4.16 -5.38 -6.36
CA VAL A 81 5.48 -4.81 -6.64
C VAL A 81 5.32 -3.30 -6.68
N GLU A 82 4.36 -2.78 -7.45
CA GLU A 82 4.27 -1.35 -7.71
C GLU A 82 2.81 -0.90 -7.84
N TYR A 83 2.50 0.23 -7.20
CA TYR A 83 1.29 1.02 -7.42
C TYR A 83 1.69 2.36 -8.03
N THR A 84 1.16 2.66 -9.21
CA THR A 84 1.50 3.89 -9.97
C THR A 84 0.34 4.87 -10.06
N HIS A 85 -0.71 4.72 -9.25
CA HIS A 85 -1.82 5.67 -9.23
C HIS A 85 -2.51 5.75 -7.85
N PRO A 86 -3.25 6.86 -7.57
CA PRO A 86 -3.98 7.07 -6.32
C PRO A 86 -5.17 6.12 -6.15
N ASP A 87 -5.21 5.39 -5.04
CA ASP A 87 -6.33 4.54 -4.64
C ASP A 87 -7.08 5.09 -3.43
N ALA A 88 -8.37 4.77 -3.35
CA ALA A 88 -9.17 5.12 -2.18
C ALA A 88 -8.76 4.29 -0.93
N GLY A 89 -8.03 3.19 -1.12
CA GLY A 89 -7.35 2.49 -0.05
C GLY A 89 -6.66 1.21 -0.50
N VAL A 90 -5.45 0.98 0.01
CA VAL A 90 -4.62 -0.18 -0.32
C VAL A 90 -4.32 -1.01 0.91
N THR A 91 -4.34 -2.34 0.79
CA THR A 91 -4.03 -3.24 1.90
C THR A 91 -3.16 -4.41 1.47
N ASP A 92 -1.87 -4.38 1.85
CA ASP A 92 -0.94 -5.42 1.47
C ASP A 92 -0.30 -6.20 2.61
N LYS A 93 0.06 -7.44 2.29
CA LYS A 93 1.00 -8.19 3.15
C LYS A 93 2.45 -7.84 2.88
N ARG A 94 2.76 -7.45 1.65
CA ARG A 94 4.09 -7.16 1.13
C ARG A 94 3.93 -6.25 -0.08
N ALA A 95 4.22 -4.98 0.08
CA ALA A 95 4.48 -4.06 -1.01
C ALA A 95 5.99 -3.82 -1.12
N VAL A 96 6.45 -3.46 -2.32
CA VAL A 96 7.81 -2.94 -2.50
C VAL A 96 7.72 -1.42 -2.50
N GLU A 97 6.87 -0.85 -3.34
CA GLU A 97 6.87 0.61 -3.54
C GLU A 97 5.46 1.15 -3.75
N TYR A 98 5.16 2.26 -3.08
CA TYR A 98 4.00 3.12 -3.36
C TYR A 98 4.50 4.42 -3.95
N THR A 99 4.12 4.69 -5.20
CA THR A 99 4.59 5.87 -5.95
C THR A 99 3.53 6.94 -6.15
N HIS A 100 2.39 6.85 -5.46
CA HIS A 100 1.32 7.83 -5.58
C HIS A 100 0.56 8.04 -4.26
N PRO A 101 -0.11 9.20 -4.08
CA PRO A 101 -0.93 9.50 -2.91
C PRO A 101 -2.16 8.62 -2.80
N ASP A 102 -2.35 7.97 -1.67
CA ASP A 102 -3.53 7.18 -1.33
C ASP A 102 -4.31 7.80 -0.16
N ALA A 103 -5.63 7.57 -0.15
CA ALA A 103 -6.47 7.99 0.97
C ALA A 103 -6.21 7.15 2.24
N GLY A 104 -5.58 5.98 2.10
CA GLY A 104 -5.05 5.24 3.23
C GLY A 104 -4.39 3.93 2.84
N VAL A 105 -3.23 3.65 3.42
CA VAL A 105 -2.43 2.44 3.16
C VAL A 105 -2.27 1.61 4.44
N THR A 106 -2.36 0.29 4.32
CA THR A 106 -2.19 -0.62 5.47
C THR A 106 -1.38 -1.85 5.12
N ASP A 107 -0.13 -1.89 5.58
CA ASP A 107 0.77 -2.99 5.28
C ASP A 107 1.28 -3.81 6.46
N LYS A 108 1.59 -5.06 6.16
CA LYS A 108 2.45 -5.85 7.06
C LYS A 108 3.93 -5.56 6.86
N ARG A 109 4.31 -5.21 5.63
CA ARG A 109 5.68 -4.99 5.18
C ARG A 109 5.63 -4.10 3.93
N ALA A 110 6.01 -2.85 4.07
CA ALA A 110 6.38 -1.99 2.96
C ALA A 110 7.90 -1.83 2.95
N VAL A 111 8.47 -1.52 1.79
CA VAL A 111 9.86 -1.06 1.71
C VAL A 111 9.85 0.46 1.68
N GLU A 112 9.09 1.06 0.77
CA GLU A 112 9.20 2.50 0.52
C GLU A 112 7.84 3.15 0.21
N TYR A 113 7.60 4.30 0.84
CA TYR A 113 6.54 5.24 0.48
C TYR A 113 7.19 6.50 -0.11
N THR A 114 6.89 6.78 -1.38
CA THR A 114 7.49 7.91 -2.12
C THR A 114 6.52 9.05 -2.39
N HIS A 115 5.32 9.02 -1.80
CA HIS A 115 4.32 10.05 -1.97
C HIS A 115 3.49 10.26 -0.70
N PRO A 116 2.86 11.43 -0.54
CA PRO A 116 2.09 11.78 0.65
C PRO A 116 0.73 11.09 0.70
N ASP A 117 0.44 10.41 1.79
CA ASP A 117 -0.81 9.70 2.05
C ASP A 117 -1.62 10.37 3.18
N ALA A 118 -2.94 10.21 3.11
CA ALA A 118 -3.82 10.71 4.17
C ALA A 118 -3.71 9.88 5.47
N GLY A 119 -3.15 8.66 5.39
CA GLY A 119 -2.78 7.90 6.57
C GLY A 119 -2.16 6.54 6.23
N VAL A 120 -1.06 6.22 6.91
CA VAL A 120 -0.32 4.96 6.72
C VAL A 120 -0.27 4.16 8.01
N THR A 121 -0.47 2.84 7.92
CA THR A 121 -0.43 1.95 9.09
C THR A 121 0.34 0.67 8.81
N ASP A 122 1.58 0.57 9.31
CA ASP A 122 2.42 -0.57 9.07
C ASP A 122 2.83 -1.40 10.29
N LYS A 123 3.07 -2.68 10.03
CA LYS A 123 3.83 -3.49 10.99
C LYS A 123 5.33 -3.29 10.85
N ARG A 124 5.79 -2.99 9.64
CA ARG A 124 7.20 -2.85 9.26
C ARG A 124 7.26 -1.98 8.00
N ALA A 125 7.70 -0.75 8.13
CA ALA A 125 8.16 0.06 7.03
C ALA A 125 9.69 0.16 7.09
N VAL A 126 10.33 0.41 5.95
CA VAL A 126 11.75 0.77 5.93
C VAL A 126 11.86 2.29 5.86
N GLU A 127 11.20 2.92 4.90
CA GLU A 127 11.42 4.35 4.63
C GLU A 127 10.13 5.08 4.26
N TYR A 128 9.94 6.25 4.87
CA TYR A 128 8.98 7.26 4.45
C TYR A 128 9.72 8.46 3.91
N THR A 129 9.46 8.79 2.64
CA THR A 129 10.15 9.88 1.93
C THR A 129 9.28 11.08 1.62
N HIS A 130 8.06 11.13 2.14
CA HIS A 130 7.14 12.23 1.94
C HIS A 130 6.27 12.52 3.18
N PRO A 131 5.67 13.73 3.27
CA PRO A 131 4.78 14.12 4.37
C PRO A 131 3.45 13.39 4.36
N ASP A 132 3.12 12.70 5.45
CA ASP A 132 1.84 12.05 5.67
C ASP A 132 1.00 12.78 6.73
N ALA A 133 -0.33 12.70 6.58
CA ALA A 133 -1.23 13.27 7.57
C ALA A 133 -1.28 12.46 8.87
N GLY A 134 -0.82 11.21 8.84
CA GLY A 134 -0.63 10.40 10.05
C GLY A 134 -0.02 9.04 9.76
N VAL A 135 1.04 8.69 10.50
CA VAL A 135 1.74 7.41 10.37
C VAL A 135 1.65 6.62 11.68
N THR A 136 1.37 5.32 11.60
CA THR A 136 1.32 4.45 12.78
C THR A 136 2.03 3.13 12.55
N ASP A 137 3.24 2.98 13.11
CA ASP A 137 4.03 1.78 12.91
C ASP A 137 4.32 0.96 14.16
N LYS A 138 4.48 -0.35 13.95
CA LYS A 138 5.15 -1.18 14.97
C LYS A 138 6.66 -1.06 14.90
N ARG A 139 7.19 -0.80 13.70
CA ARG A 139 8.61 -0.72 13.37
C ARG A 139 8.78 0.12 12.10
N ALA A 140 9.30 1.32 12.22
CA ALA A 140 9.88 2.07 11.12
C ALA A 140 11.41 2.08 11.26
N VAL A 141 12.11 2.31 10.15
CA VAL A 141 13.56 2.58 10.19
C VAL A 141 13.79 4.07 10.07
N GLU A 142 13.22 4.72 9.06
CA GLU A 142 13.57 6.11 8.76
C GLU A 142 12.36 6.94 8.32
N TYR A 143 12.25 8.14 8.91
CA TYR A 143 11.36 9.21 8.49
C TYR A 143 12.21 10.36 7.95
N THR A 144 12.06 10.66 6.66
CA THR A 144 12.85 11.69 5.97
C THR A 144 12.10 12.98 5.68
N HIS A 145 10.86 13.12 6.13
CA HIS A 145 10.04 14.30 5.93
C HIS A 145 9.13 14.59 7.14
N PRO A 146 8.64 15.85 7.28
CA PRO A 146 7.71 16.23 8.34
C PRO A 146 6.33 15.58 8.19
N ASP A 147 5.85 14.92 9.22
CA ASP A 147 4.50 14.35 9.32
C ASP A 147 3.63 15.13 10.31
N ALA A 148 2.31 15.12 10.07
CA ALA A 148 1.35 15.77 10.98
C ALA A 148 1.16 14.98 12.29
N GLY A 149 1.56 13.71 12.32
CA GLY A 149 1.61 12.92 13.55
C GLY A 149 2.15 11.51 13.32
N VAL A 150 3.12 11.12 14.15
CA VAL A 150 3.73 9.78 14.10
C VAL A 150 3.51 9.04 15.42
N THR A 151 3.16 7.76 15.34
CA THR A 151 2.98 6.90 16.52
C THR A 151 3.66 5.55 16.33
N ASP A 152 4.83 5.38 16.95
CA ASP A 152 5.60 4.15 16.79
C ASP A 152 5.79 3.34 18.07
N LYS A 153 5.86 2.01 17.88
CA LYS A 153 6.42 1.15 18.95
C LYS A 153 7.95 1.18 18.96
N ARG A 154 8.56 1.36 17.79
CA ARG A 154 10.00 1.33 17.56
C ARG A 154 10.31 2.10 16.27
N ALA A 155 10.85 3.30 16.40
CA ALA A 155 11.52 3.99 15.31
C ALA A 155 13.04 3.93 15.50
N VAL A 156 13.80 4.10 14.42
CA VAL A 156 15.25 4.24 14.50
C VAL A 156 15.62 5.71 14.35
N GLU A 157 15.13 6.39 13.30
CA GLU A 157 15.58 7.75 12.99
C GLU A 157 14.44 8.65 12.51
N TYR A 158 14.35 9.84 13.12
CA TYR A 158 13.56 10.97 12.64
C TYR A 158 14.50 12.06 12.18
N THR A 159 14.48 12.38 10.88
CA THR A 159 15.41 13.38 10.31
C THR A 159 14.80 14.77 10.12
N HIS A 160 13.50 14.91 10.39
CA HIS A 160 12.72 16.14 10.18
C HIS A 160 11.78 16.44 11.35
N PRO A 161 11.37 17.71 11.54
CA PRO A 161 10.48 18.10 12.64
C PRO A 161 9.02 17.74 12.35
N ASP A 162 8.41 16.93 13.21
CA ASP A 162 7.02 16.48 13.13
C ASP A 162 6.10 17.30 14.04
N ALA A 163 4.81 17.37 13.70
CA ALA A 163 3.83 18.10 14.51
C ALA A 163 3.44 17.37 15.81
N GLY A 164 3.83 16.11 15.95
CA GLY A 164 3.70 15.34 17.19
C GLY A 164 4.18 13.90 17.04
N VAL A 165 5.06 13.45 17.93
CA VAL A 165 5.63 12.10 17.92
C VAL A 165 5.31 11.38 19.22
N THR A 166 4.86 10.13 19.13
CA THR A 166 4.57 9.29 20.31
C THR A 166 5.20 7.91 20.16
N ASP A 167 6.36 7.73 20.80
CA ASP A 167 7.10 6.48 20.70
C ASP A 167 7.22 5.69 21.99
N LYS A 168 7.20 4.36 21.86
CA LYS A 168 7.66 3.51 22.97
C LYS A 168 9.18 3.44 23.06
N ARG A 169 9.85 3.54 21.90
CA ARG A 169 11.29 3.42 21.75
C ARG A 169 11.70 4.14 20.46
N ALA A 170 12.47 5.21 20.60
CA ALA A 170 13.17 5.86 19.50
C ALA A 170 14.68 5.78 19.75
N VAL A 171 15.48 5.78 18.69
CA VAL A 171 16.95 5.80 18.82
C VAL A 171 17.46 7.23 18.66
N GLU A 172 17.04 7.93 17.61
CA GLU A 172 17.60 9.24 17.26
C GLU A 172 16.54 10.22 16.73
N TYR A 173 16.59 11.45 17.24
CA TYR A 173 15.91 12.63 16.70
C TYR A 173 16.95 13.66 16.24
N THR A 174 16.95 13.99 14.96
CA THR A 174 17.91 14.97 14.42
C THR A 174 17.39 16.41 14.46
N HIS A 175 16.09 16.61 14.66
CA HIS A 175 15.41 17.91 14.72
C HIS A 175 14.40 17.98 15.87
N PRO A 176 14.03 19.20 16.34
CA PRO A 176 13.02 19.37 17.39
C PRO A 176 11.59 19.29 16.85
N ASP A 177 10.76 18.45 17.44
CA ASP A 177 9.35 18.27 17.08
C ASP A 177 8.42 19.20 17.87
N ALA A 178 7.15 19.29 17.45
CA ALA A 178 6.12 20.02 18.19
C ALA A 178 5.44 19.10 19.23
N GLY A 179 6.25 18.49 20.10
CA GLY A 179 5.76 17.64 21.19
C GLY A 179 6.11 16.16 20.98
N VAL A 180 6.99 15.67 21.85
CA VAL A 180 7.48 14.29 21.85
C VAL A 180 7.06 13.60 23.13
N THR A 181 6.45 12.42 23.00
CA THR A 181 6.13 11.54 24.13
C THR A 181 6.80 10.20 23.95
N ASP A 182 7.97 10.05 24.58
CA ASP A 182 8.77 8.84 24.45
C ASP A 182 8.91 8.13 25.79
N LYS A 183 8.72 6.81 25.81
CA LYS A 183 9.05 6.04 27.03
C LYS A 183 10.54 5.79 27.20
N ARG A 184 11.27 5.84 26.09
CA ARG A 184 12.69 5.48 25.95
C ARG A 184 13.24 6.11 24.67
N ALA A 185 13.98 7.21 24.79
CA ALA A 185 14.82 7.75 23.74
C ALA A 185 16.31 7.56 24.09
N VAL A 186 17.18 7.47 23.08
CA VAL A 186 18.63 7.30 23.28
C VAL A 186 19.38 8.59 22.97
N GLU A 187 18.98 9.34 21.95
CA GLU A 187 19.69 10.54 21.50
C GLU A 187 18.74 11.60 20.91
N TYR A 188 18.91 12.84 21.39
CA TYR A 188 18.34 14.04 20.77
C TYR A 188 19.51 14.94 20.41
N THR A 189 19.66 15.26 19.13
CA THR A 189 20.70 16.20 18.69
C THR A 189 20.32 17.66 18.95
N HIS A 190 19.01 17.94 19.11
CA HIS A 190 18.44 19.25 19.40
C HIS A 190 17.43 19.15 20.56
N PRO A 191 17.33 20.18 21.42
CA PRO A 191 16.36 20.16 22.52
C PRO A 191 14.93 20.32 21.99
N ASP A 192 14.08 19.35 22.33
CA ASP A 192 12.70 19.31 21.87
C ASP A 192 11.73 20.12 22.75
N ALA A 193 10.73 20.75 22.13
CA ALA A 193 9.76 21.60 22.80
C ALA A 193 8.64 20.77 23.42
N GLY A 194 8.89 20.17 24.58
CA GLY A 194 7.85 19.50 25.37
C GLY A 194 7.98 17.99 25.50
N VAL A 195 9.22 17.47 25.53
CA VAL A 195 9.48 16.06 25.85
C VAL A 195 8.82 15.69 27.19
N THR A 196 7.95 14.69 27.16
CA THR A 196 7.43 14.03 28.36
C THR A 196 7.77 12.55 28.33
N ASP A 197 8.44 12.06 29.39
CA ASP A 197 8.91 10.67 29.57
C ASP A 197 7.92 9.83 30.42
#